data_AF-A0A2E9HZ06-F1
#
_entry.id   AF-A0A2E9HZ06-F1
#
_cell.length_a   1.000
_cell.length_b   1.000
_cell.length_c   1.000
_cell.angle_alpha   90.00
_cell.angle_beta   90.00
_cell.angle_gamma   90.00
#
_symmetry.space_group_name_H-M   'P 1'
#
loop_
_entity.id
_entity.type
_entity.pdbx_description
1 polymer ?
#
loop_
_entity_poly.entity_id
_entity_poly.type
_entity_poly.pdbx_seq_one_letter_code
_entity_poly.pdbx_strand_id
1 'polypeptide(L)'
;MRAGVSKAGVTLGLGLCLGLLLAGCGDPLSDVPRYSDVPLADDAGQADVLAPDAPRAPVTDDAPQRGLLGLFGAKAAAATGDDDAPGRPPRPGAPDAREVSLGVTLPYGELARVCGVPNRKLGKKIEGYPEKGSQYVLYDSVPGTTAPRTFYLTGFKDRCARQFTAALVIFGAPESYEQLHYGPSGAELPVSSTDAAYEKVKSRVCRVRKGKPCGSKMRTLARDTVFVSVYERFGSNPRWKNILLHDGEVEAVDLKN
;
A
#
# COMPACT_ATOMS: atom_id res chain seq x y z
N MET A 1 -53.95 75.68 -11.54
CA MET A 1 -53.30 74.59 -12.29
C MET A 1 -54.30 73.43 -12.38
N ARG A 2 -55.06 73.36 -13.48
CA ARG A 2 -55.25 72.20 -14.41
C ARG A 2 -55.51 70.86 -13.68
N ALA A 3 -56.78 70.44 -13.55
CA ALA A 3 -57.52 69.56 -14.47
C ALA A 3 -56.90 68.15 -14.54
N GLY A 4 -57.58 67.01 -14.38
CA GLY A 4 -58.94 66.62 -14.72
C GLY A 4 -58.85 65.25 -15.39
N VAL A 5 -59.52 64.25 -14.80
CA VAL A 5 -60.04 62.95 -15.30
C VAL A 5 -59.51 62.40 -16.65
N SER A 6 -59.12 61.10 -16.68
CA SER A 6 -59.56 60.19 -17.76
C SER A 6 -59.49 58.70 -17.41
N LYS A 7 -60.47 57.95 -17.94
CA LYS A 7 -60.75 56.51 -17.84
C LYS A 7 -60.00 55.70 -18.90
N ALA A 8 -59.62 54.46 -18.59
CA ALA A 8 -59.56 53.26 -19.45
C ALA A 8 -58.77 52.18 -18.67
N GLY A 9 -59.01 50.87 -18.71
CA GLY A 9 -59.86 50.02 -19.49
C GLY A 9 -59.78 48.61 -18.88
N VAL A 10 -60.85 47.85 -19.07
CA VAL A 10 -61.09 46.50 -18.55
C VAL A 10 -60.40 45.47 -19.45
N THR A 11 -60.00 44.33 -18.84
CA THR A 11 -59.67 43.01 -19.44
C THR A 11 -58.54 42.92 -20.48
N LEU A 12 -57.46 42.18 -20.15
CA LEU A 12 -57.07 40.94 -20.87
C LEU A 12 -55.82 40.31 -20.22
N GLY A 13 -55.78 38.98 -20.15
CA GLY A 13 -54.50 38.27 -20.25
C GLY A 13 -53.91 37.66 -18.97
N LEU A 14 -54.70 36.83 -18.30
CA LEU A 14 -54.21 35.66 -17.58
C LEU A 14 -53.30 34.83 -18.51
N GLY A 15 -52.00 35.14 -18.60
CA GLY A 15 -51.14 34.47 -19.59
C GLY A 15 -49.63 34.69 -19.48
N LEU A 16 -49.14 35.56 -18.60
CA LEU A 16 -47.71 35.90 -18.54
C LEU A 16 -47.05 35.63 -17.17
N CYS A 17 -47.50 34.59 -16.47
CA CYS A 17 -46.79 34.06 -15.29
C CYS A 17 -46.18 32.67 -15.52
N LEU A 18 -46.20 32.13 -16.75
CA LEU A 18 -45.69 30.78 -17.06
C LEU A 18 -44.30 30.77 -17.77
N GLY A 19 -43.66 31.92 -17.95
CA GLY A 19 -42.44 32.05 -18.76
C GLY A 19 -41.09 32.07 -18.02
N LEU A 20 -41.06 31.92 -16.69
CA LEU A 20 -39.84 32.18 -15.89
C LEU A 20 -39.23 30.97 -15.15
N LEU A 21 -39.62 29.73 -15.51
CA LEU A 21 -39.19 28.51 -14.78
C LEU A 21 -38.30 27.54 -15.58
N LEU A 22 -37.66 27.97 -16.68
CA LEU A 22 -36.89 27.05 -17.56
C LEU A 22 -35.37 27.30 -17.62
N ALA A 23 -34.80 28.14 -16.75
CA ALA A 23 -33.36 28.36 -16.69
C ALA A 23 -32.74 27.66 -15.47
N GLY A 24 -32.51 26.36 -15.56
CA GLY A 24 -31.82 25.62 -14.49
C GLY A 24 -31.80 24.12 -14.70
N CYS A 25 -30.88 23.64 -15.54
CA CYS A 25 -30.23 22.31 -15.52
C CYS A 25 -29.38 22.17 -16.79
N GLY A 26 -28.36 23.02 -16.96
CA GLY A 26 -27.25 22.70 -17.86
C GLY A 26 -26.30 21.83 -17.07
N ASP A 27 -26.13 20.56 -17.44
CA ASP A 27 -25.16 19.65 -16.85
C ASP A 27 -23.80 19.91 -17.53
N PRO A 28 -22.88 20.70 -16.93
CA PRO A 28 -21.62 21.08 -17.57
C PRO A 28 -20.64 19.90 -17.73
N LEU A 29 -21.05 18.69 -17.32
CA LEU A 29 -20.28 17.45 -17.44
C LEU A 29 -20.85 16.50 -18.48
N SER A 30 -21.90 16.89 -19.23
CA SER A 30 -22.45 16.09 -20.32
C SER A 30 -21.42 15.81 -21.43
N ASP A 31 -20.44 16.71 -21.59
CA ASP A 31 -19.42 16.62 -22.64
C ASP A 31 -18.17 15.86 -22.20
N VAL A 32 -18.13 15.34 -20.96
CA VAL A 32 -17.02 14.52 -20.47
C VAL A 32 -17.34 13.04 -20.73
N PRO A 33 -16.63 12.35 -21.64
CA PRO A 33 -16.86 10.95 -21.92
C PRO A 33 -16.61 10.10 -20.67
N ARG A 34 -17.53 9.18 -20.37
CA ARG A 34 -17.38 8.26 -19.23
C ARG A 34 -16.46 7.12 -19.62
N TYR A 35 -15.73 6.58 -18.65
CA TYR A 35 -14.88 5.40 -18.85
C TYR A 35 -15.66 4.17 -19.37
N SER A 36 -16.97 4.10 -19.12
CA SER A 36 -17.85 3.07 -19.68
C SER A 36 -18.07 3.17 -21.18
N ASP A 37 -17.82 4.35 -21.75
CA ASP A 37 -18.17 4.70 -23.13
C ASP A 37 -16.96 4.60 -24.06
N VAL A 38 -15.79 4.23 -23.52
CA VAL A 38 -14.60 3.92 -24.30
C VAL A 38 -14.73 2.47 -24.80
N PRO A 39 -14.92 2.24 -26.10
CA PRO A 39 -14.92 0.88 -26.65
C PRO A 39 -13.54 0.27 -26.42
N LEU A 40 -13.48 -0.76 -25.58
CA LEU A 40 -12.32 -1.63 -25.49
C LEU A 40 -12.26 -2.43 -26.80
N ALA A 41 -11.13 -2.38 -27.49
CA ALA A 41 -10.92 -3.25 -28.65
C ALA A 41 -10.87 -4.72 -28.17
N ASP A 42 -11.51 -5.64 -28.91
CA ASP A 42 -11.61 -7.06 -28.54
C ASP A 42 -10.25 -7.78 -28.41
N ASP A 43 -9.18 -7.14 -28.89
CA ASP A 43 -7.79 -7.58 -28.86
C ASP A 43 -6.93 -6.87 -27.80
N ALA A 44 -7.49 -5.91 -27.06
CA ALA A 44 -6.84 -5.20 -25.95
C ALA A 44 -6.71 -6.11 -24.72
N GLY A 45 -5.90 -7.15 -24.85
CA GLY A 45 -5.66 -8.19 -23.85
C GLY A 45 -4.95 -9.43 -24.40
N GLN A 46 -4.71 -9.52 -25.71
CA GLN A 46 -4.06 -10.67 -26.32
C GLN A 46 -2.56 -10.40 -26.47
N ALA A 47 -1.79 -10.79 -25.46
CA ALA A 47 -0.36 -11.01 -25.63
C ALA A 47 -0.17 -12.29 -26.45
N ASP A 48 0.33 -12.15 -27.67
CA ASP A 48 0.63 -13.27 -28.55
C ASP A 48 1.81 -14.05 -27.97
N VAL A 49 1.53 -15.24 -27.41
CA VAL A 49 2.55 -16.12 -26.86
C VAL A 49 3.19 -16.87 -28.03
N LEU A 50 4.38 -16.43 -28.45
CA LEU A 50 5.22 -17.21 -29.35
C LEU A 50 5.51 -18.58 -28.71
N ALA A 51 4.91 -19.62 -29.28
CA ALA A 51 5.19 -21.01 -28.92
C ALA A 51 6.64 -21.38 -29.32
N PRO A 52 7.44 -21.99 -28.43
CA PRO A 52 8.65 -22.67 -28.84
C PRO A 52 8.34 -24.14 -29.18
N ASP A 53 8.23 -24.44 -30.47
CA ASP A 53 8.35 -25.80 -30.99
C ASP A 53 9.83 -26.20 -31.04
N ALA A 54 10.25 -27.11 -30.15
CA ALA A 54 11.41 -27.97 -30.34
C ALA A 54 11.34 -29.19 -29.40
N PRO A 55 11.39 -30.44 -29.90
CA PRO A 55 11.42 -31.63 -29.05
C PRO A 55 12.75 -31.74 -28.29
N ARG A 56 12.70 -31.91 -26.97
CA ARG A 56 13.88 -32.15 -26.14
C ARG A 56 14.08 -33.66 -25.94
N ALA A 57 15.20 -34.19 -26.42
CA ALA A 57 15.64 -35.55 -26.14
C ALA A 57 16.05 -35.72 -24.65
N PRO A 58 15.92 -36.93 -24.07
CA PRO A 58 16.23 -37.16 -22.66
C PRO A 58 17.74 -37.21 -22.44
N VAL A 59 18.21 -36.50 -21.41
CA VAL A 59 19.61 -36.57 -20.95
C VAL A 59 19.62 -37.45 -19.70
N THR A 60 20.44 -38.50 -19.74
CA THR A 60 20.62 -39.50 -18.69
C THR A 60 21.36 -38.94 -17.47
N ASP A 61 20.97 -39.43 -16.29
CA ASP A 61 21.65 -39.25 -15.01
C ASP A 61 23.07 -39.83 -15.04
N ASP A 62 24.04 -39.05 -14.54
CA ASP A 62 25.33 -39.58 -14.08
C ASP A 62 25.80 -38.86 -12.81
N ALA A 63 26.37 -39.66 -11.90
CA ALA A 63 26.69 -39.37 -10.51
C ALA A 63 27.72 -38.24 -10.27
N PRO A 64 27.73 -37.59 -9.08
CA PRO A 64 28.57 -36.41 -8.86
C PRO A 64 30.04 -36.77 -8.65
N GLN A 65 30.89 -36.37 -9.61
CA GLN A 65 32.33 -36.29 -9.38
C GLN A 65 32.65 -35.08 -8.50
N ARG A 66 33.26 -35.39 -7.35
CA ARG A 66 33.69 -34.44 -6.31
C ARG A 66 34.92 -33.67 -6.81
N GLY A 67 34.70 -32.47 -7.35
CA GLY A 67 35.74 -31.58 -7.87
C GLY A 67 36.11 -30.43 -6.91
N LEU A 68 37.33 -29.92 -7.06
CA LEU A 68 38.04 -28.88 -6.28
C LEU A 68 37.43 -27.44 -6.34
N LEU A 69 36.10 -27.29 -6.33
CA LEU A 69 35.39 -26.00 -6.38
C LEU A 69 34.66 -25.63 -5.07
N GLY A 70 35.18 -26.09 -3.94
CA GLY A 70 34.63 -25.84 -2.59
C GLY A 70 34.62 -24.38 -2.11
N LEU A 71 34.95 -23.40 -2.95
CA LEU A 71 35.02 -21.98 -2.58
C LEU A 71 33.86 -21.12 -3.16
N PHE A 72 32.99 -21.68 -3.99
CA PHE A 72 31.80 -20.98 -4.50
C PHE A 72 30.46 -21.53 -3.95
N GLY A 73 30.48 -22.65 -3.21
CA GLY A 73 29.31 -23.23 -2.56
C GLY A 73 28.81 -22.45 -1.32
N ALA A 74 29.65 -21.60 -0.72
CA ALA A 74 29.29 -20.80 0.44
C ALA A 74 28.23 -19.72 0.14
N LYS A 75 28.05 -19.33 -1.13
CA LYS A 75 27.00 -18.38 -1.53
C LYS A 75 25.66 -19.04 -1.92
N ALA A 76 25.67 -20.32 -2.29
CA ALA A 76 24.43 -21.07 -2.54
C ALA A 76 23.81 -21.60 -1.24
N ALA A 77 24.64 -21.93 -0.24
CA ALA A 77 24.18 -22.25 1.12
C ALA A 77 23.58 -21.04 1.87
N ALA A 78 23.89 -19.80 1.43
CA ALA A 78 23.26 -18.58 1.94
C ALA A 78 21.85 -18.32 1.35
N ALA A 79 21.43 -19.09 0.33
CA ALA A 79 20.11 -18.99 -0.29
C ALA A 79 19.10 -20.03 0.24
N THR A 80 19.56 -21.00 1.03
CA THR A 80 18.71 -21.88 1.83
C THR A 80 18.77 -21.39 3.28
N GLY A 81 17.92 -20.44 3.61
CA GLY A 81 17.84 -19.87 4.95
C GLY A 81 17.49 -20.93 5.98
N ASP A 82 18.49 -21.36 6.75
CA ASP A 82 18.27 -22.01 8.03
C ASP A 82 17.82 -20.93 9.04
N ASP A 83 16.50 -20.77 9.12
CA ASP A 83 15.73 -19.78 9.88
C ASP A 83 15.58 -20.12 11.39
N ASP A 84 16.39 -21.03 11.94
CA ASP A 84 16.17 -21.58 13.30
C ASP A 84 16.95 -20.88 14.43
N ALA A 85 17.79 -19.89 14.13
CA ALA A 85 18.51 -19.19 15.18
C ALA A 85 17.60 -18.12 15.84
N PRO A 86 17.62 -18.00 17.19
CA PRO A 86 16.71 -17.14 17.92
C PRO A 86 16.83 -15.68 17.49
N GLY A 87 15.68 -14.99 17.50
CA GLY A 87 15.59 -13.60 17.10
C GLY A 87 16.19 -12.64 18.14
N ARG A 88 16.68 -11.49 17.68
CA ARG A 88 17.20 -10.45 18.57
C ARG A 88 16.05 -9.92 19.46
N PRO A 89 16.27 -9.62 20.75
CA PRO A 89 15.25 -8.98 21.57
C PRO A 89 14.82 -7.62 20.98
N PRO A 90 13.54 -7.22 21.16
CA PRO A 90 13.03 -5.97 20.62
C PRO A 90 13.67 -4.77 21.35
N ARG A 91 13.69 -3.61 20.68
CA ARG A 91 14.10 -2.35 21.32
C ARG A 91 13.12 -2.04 22.47
N PRO A 92 13.59 -1.49 23.60
CA PRO A 92 12.68 -1.03 24.66
C PRO A 92 11.65 -0.05 24.11
N GLY A 93 10.36 -0.28 24.41
CA GLY A 93 9.26 0.56 23.93
C GLY A 93 8.92 0.41 22.44
N ALA A 94 9.47 -0.60 21.75
CA ALA A 94 9.11 -0.85 20.36
C ALA A 94 7.61 -1.19 20.23
N PRO A 95 6.90 -0.68 19.20
CA PRO A 95 5.46 -0.92 19.02
C PRO A 95 5.07 -2.40 18.87
N ASP A 96 6.04 -3.26 18.56
CA ASP A 96 5.95 -4.68 18.29
C ASP A 96 6.70 -5.52 19.34
N ALA A 97 6.93 -5.00 20.55
CA ALA A 97 7.70 -5.71 21.57
C ALA A 97 7.07 -7.07 21.98
N ARG A 98 5.74 -7.16 21.95
CA ARG A 98 5.00 -8.38 22.29
C ARG A 98 5.34 -9.51 21.32
N GLU A 99 5.63 -10.68 21.86
CA GLU A 99 5.82 -11.91 21.10
C GLU A 99 4.64 -12.85 21.32
N VAL A 100 4.23 -13.56 20.27
CA VAL A 100 3.14 -14.56 20.31
C VAL A 100 3.53 -15.79 19.49
N SER A 101 2.92 -16.92 19.83
CA SER A 101 3.05 -18.15 19.05
C SER A 101 2.33 -18.05 17.71
N LEU A 102 2.81 -18.82 16.72
CA LEU A 102 2.14 -18.95 15.43
C LEU A 102 0.68 -19.39 15.60
N GLY A 103 -0.23 -18.77 14.86
CA GLY A 103 -1.65 -19.14 14.83
C GLY A 103 -2.51 -18.46 15.90
N VAL A 104 -1.93 -17.64 16.78
CA VAL A 104 -2.71 -16.78 17.68
C VAL A 104 -3.44 -15.73 16.84
N THR A 105 -4.76 -15.61 16.99
CA THR A 105 -5.51 -14.52 16.36
C THR A 105 -5.34 -13.23 17.15
N LEU A 106 -4.90 -12.16 16.49
CA LEU A 106 -4.78 -10.84 17.11
C LEU A 106 -6.03 -10.00 16.82
N PRO A 107 -6.51 -9.18 17.78
CA PRO A 107 -7.46 -8.11 17.49
C PRO A 107 -6.93 -7.16 16.41
N TYR A 108 -7.83 -6.58 15.62
CA TYR A 108 -7.45 -5.56 14.64
C TYR A 108 -6.72 -4.40 15.34
N GLY A 109 -5.62 -3.97 14.73
CA GLY A 109 -4.78 -2.90 15.25
C GLY A 109 -3.71 -3.36 16.24
N GLU A 110 -3.69 -4.62 16.66
CA GLU A 110 -2.54 -5.17 17.38
C GLU A 110 -1.45 -5.64 16.42
N LEU A 111 -0.19 -5.52 16.88
CA LEU A 111 1.00 -5.95 16.18
C LEU A 111 1.85 -6.76 17.16
N ALA A 112 2.27 -7.96 16.76
CA ALA A 112 3.14 -8.80 17.57
C ALA A 112 4.21 -9.49 16.74
N ARG A 113 5.29 -9.91 17.38
CA ARG A 113 6.36 -10.71 16.79
C ARG A 113 6.01 -12.20 16.86
N VAL A 114 6.40 -12.93 15.83
CA VAL A 114 6.34 -14.38 15.74
C VAL A 114 7.73 -14.85 15.31
N CYS A 115 8.47 -15.43 16.25
CA CYS A 115 9.87 -15.83 16.07
C CYS A 115 9.98 -17.35 15.88
N GLY A 116 11.08 -17.82 15.26
CA GLY A 116 11.37 -19.25 15.11
C GLY A 116 10.39 -20.01 14.20
N VAL A 117 9.71 -19.29 13.29
CA VAL A 117 8.78 -19.89 12.34
C VAL A 117 9.38 -19.78 10.94
N PRO A 118 9.57 -20.91 10.23
CA PRO A 118 10.08 -20.85 8.87
C PRO A 118 9.05 -20.23 7.93
N ASN A 119 9.49 -19.44 6.96
CA ASN A 119 8.63 -18.68 6.06
C ASN A 119 7.54 -19.51 5.36
N ARG A 120 7.82 -20.79 5.06
CA ARG A 120 6.86 -21.73 4.46
C ARG A 120 5.58 -21.97 5.29
N LYS A 121 5.60 -21.65 6.58
CA LYS A 121 4.44 -21.79 7.49
C LYS A 121 3.61 -20.51 7.62
N LEU A 122 4.05 -19.40 7.03
CA LEU A 122 3.38 -18.09 7.15
C LEU A 122 2.22 -17.90 6.17
N GLY A 123 2.02 -18.85 5.26
CA GLY A 123 1.00 -18.77 4.21
C GLY A 123 1.60 -18.38 2.85
N LYS A 124 0.80 -17.74 2.00
CA LYS A 124 1.20 -17.38 0.64
C LYS A 124 1.93 -16.04 0.63
N LYS A 125 3.14 -16.00 0.08
CA LYS A 125 3.78 -14.72 -0.28
C LYS A 125 2.93 -14.00 -1.33
N ILE A 126 2.49 -12.79 -1.03
CA ILE A 126 1.62 -11.99 -1.91
C ILE A 126 2.30 -10.73 -2.44
N GLU A 127 3.24 -10.15 -1.70
CA GLU A 127 3.89 -8.89 -2.09
C GLU A 127 5.28 -8.77 -1.44
N GLY A 128 6.16 -7.95 -2.02
CA GLY A 128 7.44 -7.62 -1.42
C GLY A 128 7.86 -6.18 -1.73
N TYR A 129 8.55 -5.55 -0.78
CA TYR A 129 9.05 -4.19 -0.88
C TYR A 129 10.55 -4.09 -0.56
N PRO A 130 11.35 -3.38 -1.38
CA PRO A 130 11.01 -2.89 -2.70
C PRO A 130 10.64 -4.05 -3.65
N GLU A 131 9.97 -3.79 -4.76
CA GLU A 131 9.54 -4.84 -5.70
C GLU A 131 10.71 -5.70 -6.20
N LYS A 132 11.85 -5.06 -6.46
CA LYS A 132 13.11 -5.72 -6.83
C LYS A 132 14.01 -5.87 -5.60
N GLY A 133 14.40 -7.11 -5.30
CA GLY A 133 15.27 -7.39 -4.15
C GLY A 133 14.59 -7.09 -2.82
N SER A 134 13.32 -7.52 -2.68
CA SER A 134 12.47 -7.19 -1.54
C SER A 134 13.15 -7.47 -0.20
N GLN A 135 13.26 -6.42 0.60
CA GLN A 135 13.68 -6.52 2.00
C GLN A 135 12.51 -6.99 2.85
N TYR A 136 11.34 -6.37 2.70
CA TYR A 136 10.12 -6.75 3.39
C TYR A 136 9.27 -7.63 2.50
N VAL A 137 8.74 -8.71 3.07
CA VAL A 137 7.89 -9.66 2.33
C VAL A 137 6.63 -9.94 3.11
N LEU A 138 5.49 -9.72 2.46
CA LEU A 138 4.15 -9.90 3.01
C LEU A 138 3.60 -11.28 2.63
N TYR A 139 3.09 -11.97 3.65
CA TYR A 139 2.44 -13.26 3.55
C TYR A 139 0.98 -13.14 4.01
N ASP A 140 0.09 -13.77 3.26
CA ASP A 140 -1.32 -13.93 3.58
C ASP A 140 -1.58 -15.36 4.05
N SER A 141 -2.12 -15.50 5.26
CA SER A 141 -2.46 -16.81 5.84
C SER A 141 -3.57 -17.53 5.08
N VAL A 142 -4.51 -16.80 4.48
CA VAL A 142 -5.69 -17.35 3.78
C VAL A 142 -6.01 -16.46 2.57
N PRO A 143 -5.24 -16.53 1.47
CA PRO A 143 -5.45 -15.68 0.30
C PRO A 143 -6.79 -15.97 -0.40
N GLY A 144 -7.30 -14.99 -1.15
CA GLY A 144 -8.51 -15.13 -1.96
C GLY A 144 -9.83 -14.85 -1.23
N THR A 145 -9.78 -14.29 -0.03
CA THR A 145 -10.96 -13.85 0.72
C THR A 145 -10.96 -12.35 0.96
N THR A 146 -12.15 -11.80 1.23
CA THR A 146 -12.32 -10.42 1.69
C THR A 146 -12.50 -10.31 3.21
N ALA A 147 -12.55 -11.45 3.92
CA ALA A 147 -12.64 -11.47 5.37
C ALA A 147 -11.30 -11.04 6.02
N PRO A 148 -11.35 -10.42 7.21
CA PRO A 148 -10.16 -10.17 8.01
C PRO A 148 -9.46 -11.48 8.38
N ARG A 149 -8.14 -11.48 8.28
CA ARG A 149 -7.27 -12.64 8.50
C ARG A 149 -5.89 -12.21 8.91
N THR A 150 -5.08 -13.19 9.30
CA THR A 150 -3.71 -12.95 9.72
C THR A 150 -2.81 -12.69 8.52
N PHE A 151 -2.06 -11.60 8.58
CA PHE A 151 -0.93 -11.33 7.70
C PHE A 151 0.36 -11.45 8.49
N TYR A 152 1.41 -11.90 7.81
CA TYR A 152 2.76 -11.93 8.35
C TYR A 152 3.68 -11.09 7.47
N LEU A 153 4.45 -10.22 8.09
CA LEU A 153 5.46 -9.41 7.45
C LEU A 153 6.84 -9.86 7.91
N THR A 154 7.75 -10.08 6.98
CA THR A 154 9.13 -10.48 7.26
C THR A 154 10.11 -9.42 6.75
N GLY A 155 11.42 -9.61 6.94
CA GLY A 155 12.45 -8.62 6.56
C GLY A 155 13.05 -7.83 7.72
N PHE A 156 12.78 -8.25 8.95
CA PHE A 156 13.22 -7.57 10.16
C PHE A 156 14.58 -8.06 10.65
N LYS A 157 15.36 -7.18 11.27
CA LYS A 157 16.71 -7.48 11.80
C LYS A 157 16.72 -8.54 12.89
N ASP A 158 15.64 -8.65 13.65
CA ASP A 158 15.49 -9.68 14.66
C ASP A 158 15.04 -11.03 14.10
N ARG A 159 14.83 -11.14 12.77
CA ARG A 159 14.37 -12.35 12.08
C ARG A 159 13.02 -12.89 12.55
N CYS A 160 12.23 -12.08 13.25
CA CYS A 160 10.87 -12.42 13.62
C CYS A 160 9.89 -11.83 12.62
N ALA A 161 8.89 -12.61 12.23
CA ALA A 161 7.77 -12.08 11.46
C ALA A 161 6.94 -11.14 12.35
N ARG A 162 6.36 -10.10 11.76
CA ARG A 162 5.33 -9.27 12.39
C ARG A 162 3.98 -9.81 11.98
N GLN A 163 3.18 -10.19 12.95
CA GLN A 163 1.83 -10.68 12.78
C GLN A 163 0.83 -9.58 13.11
N PHE A 164 -0.19 -9.42 12.26
CA PHE A 164 -1.32 -8.53 12.49
C PHE A 164 -2.54 -9.02 11.70
N THR A 165 -3.72 -8.55 12.10
CA THR A 165 -4.99 -8.89 11.45
C THR A 165 -5.44 -7.77 10.53
N ALA A 166 -5.81 -8.11 9.30
CA ALA A 166 -6.29 -7.16 8.29
C ALA A 166 -7.22 -7.85 7.29
N ALA A 167 -8.00 -7.08 6.54
CA ALA A 167 -8.65 -7.56 5.33
C ALA A 167 -7.79 -7.29 4.08
N LEU A 168 -7.13 -6.14 4.04
CA LEU A 168 -6.23 -5.72 2.96
C LEU A 168 -5.00 -5.03 3.54
N VAL A 169 -3.86 -5.22 2.90
CA VAL A 169 -2.59 -4.60 3.26
C VAL A 169 -1.97 -4.02 1.98
N ILE A 170 -1.43 -2.81 2.06
CA ILE A 170 -0.79 -2.13 0.92
C ILE A 170 0.55 -1.55 1.37
N PHE A 171 1.60 -1.75 0.57
CA PHE A 171 2.85 -1.01 0.73
C PHE A 171 2.74 0.37 0.06
N GLY A 172 3.06 1.41 0.82
CA GLY A 172 3.18 2.79 0.36
C GLY A 172 4.64 3.24 0.36
N ALA A 173 5.16 3.56 -0.81
CA ALA A 173 6.53 4.05 -0.95
C ALA A 173 6.68 5.48 -0.37
N PRO A 174 7.86 5.85 0.18
CA PRO A 174 8.15 7.21 0.62
C PRO A 174 7.90 8.28 -0.45
N GLU A 175 8.12 7.94 -1.72
CA GLU A 175 7.82 8.78 -2.88
C GLU A 175 6.35 9.22 -2.91
N SER A 176 5.43 8.27 -2.79
CA SER A 176 3.99 8.52 -2.82
C SER A 176 3.56 9.31 -1.57
N TYR A 177 4.14 8.99 -0.42
CA TYR A 177 3.91 9.74 0.81
C TYR A 177 4.28 11.21 0.65
N GLU A 178 5.47 11.52 0.11
CA GLU A 178 5.91 12.90 -0.09
C GLU A 178 5.08 13.65 -1.13
N GLN A 179 4.64 12.99 -2.20
CA GLN A 179 3.75 13.61 -3.19
C GLN A 179 2.45 14.10 -2.56
N LEU A 180 1.90 13.33 -1.61
CA LEU A 180 0.69 13.71 -0.88
C LEU A 180 0.94 14.82 0.14
N HIS A 181 2.00 14.70 0.95
CA HIS A 181 2.24 15.60 2.10
C HIS A 181 2.96 16.91 1.73
N TYR A 182 3.74 16.93 0.65
CA TYR A 182 4.43 18.12 0.15
C TYR A 182 3.75 18.75 -1.06
N GLY A 183 2.66 18.14 -1.55
CA GLY A 183 1.78 18.72 -2.56
C GLY A 183 0.85 19.80 -1.99
N PRO A 184 0.04 20.44 -2.86
CA PRO A 184 -0.82 21.57 -2.48
C PRO A 184 -1.77 21.28 -1.31
N SER A 185 -2.31 20.06 -1.22
CA SER A 185 -3.26 19.67 -0.17
C SER A 185 -2.60 19.07 1.08
N GLY A 186 -1.27 18.95 1.11
CA GLY A 186 -0.57 18.24 2.18
C GLY A 186 -0.65 18.94 3.54
N ALA A 187 -0.82 20.26 3.56
CA ALA A 187 -0.90 21.06 4.78
C ALA A 187 -2.17 20.79 5.61
N GLU A 188 -3.22 20.26 4.98
CA GLU A 188 -4.50 19.94 5.63
C GLU A 188 -4.54 18.50 6.16
N LEU A 189 -3.53 17.68 5.83
CA LEU A 189 -3.49 16.29 6.25
C LEU A 189 -3.21 16.17 7.76
N PRO A 190 -3.96 15.31 8.49
CA PRO A 190 -3.70 15.07 9.90
C PRO A 190 -2.32 14.46 10.15
N VAL A 191 -1.56 15.09 11.02
CA VAL A 191 -0.25 14.60 11.46
C VAL A 191 -0.43 13.51 12.52
N SER A 192 0.24 12.37 12.34
CA SER A 192 0.28 11.23 13.25
C SER A 192 1.69 10.91 13.74
N SER A 193 1.81 9.86 14.56
CA SER A 193 3.09 9.36 15.04
C SER A 193 3.97 8.80 13.89
N THR A 194 3.39 8.21 12.85
CA THR A 194 4.18 7.75 11.69
C THR A 194 4.71 8.92 10.87
N ASP A 195 3.96 10.02 10.74
CA ASP A 195 4.44 11.25 10.08
C ASP A 195 5.64 11.84 10.83
N ALA A 196 5.55 11.93 12.16
CA ALA A 196 6.65 12.41 13.00
C ALA A 196 7.88 11.48 12.95
N ALA A 197 7.68 10.16 12.91
CA ALA A 197 8.76 9.20 12.77
C ALA A 197 9.40 9.26 11.37
N TYR A 198 8.60 9.42 10.33
CA TYR A 198 9.06 9.57 8.95
C TYR A 198 9.93 10.80 8.79
N GLU A 199 9.54 11.95 9.33
CA GLU A 199 10.37 13.16 9.29
C GLU A 199 11.74 12.94 9.96
N LYS A 200 11.80 12.16 11.05
CA LYS A 200 13.07 11.80 11.70
C LYS A 200 13.91 10.92 10.79
N VAL A 201 13.36 9.84 10.24
CA VAL A 201 14.06 8.94 9.30
C VAL A 201 14.59 9.74 8.10
N LYS A 202 13.71 10.50 7.45
CA LYS A 202 14.03 11.33 6.28
C LYS A 202 15.13 12.35 6.59
N SER A 203 15.08 13.03 7.74
CA SER A 203 16.13 14.00 8.11
C SER A 203 17.51 13.34 8.21
N ARG A 204 17.58 12.10 8.73
CA ARG A 204 18.83 11.33 8.85
C ARG A 204 19.36 10.88 7.49
N VAL A 205 18.50 10.30 6.66
CA VAL A 205 18.89 9.74 5.35
C VAL A 205 19.13 10.86 4.34
N CYS A 206 18.15 11.75 4.18
CA CYS A 206 18.13 12.77 3.14
C CYS A 206 18.95 14.02 3.52
N ARG A 207 19.26 14.22 4.82
CA ARG A 207 19.95 15.42 5.34
C ARG A 207 19.20 16.72 5.06
N VAL A 208 17.86 16.66 5.14
CA VAL A 208 16.96 17.81 4.98
C VAL A 208 16.33 18.20 6.32
N ARG A 209 15.89 19.45 6.42
CA ARG A 209 15.11 19.93 7.58
C ARG A 209 13.69 19.34 7.53
N LYS A 210 13.02 19.29 8.69
CA LYS A 210 11.60 18.90 8.80
C LYS A 210 10.75 19.74 7.84
N GLY A 211 9.77 19.11 7.20
CA GLY A 211 8.85 19.78 6.28
C GLY A 211 9.45 20.11 4.91
N LYS A 212 10.61 19.54 4.57
CA LYS A 212 11.20 19.63 3.23
C LYS A 212 11.23 18.24 2.57
N PRO A 213 10.97 18.14 1.25
CA PRO A 213 11.03 16.87 0.55
C PRO A 213 12.46 16.31 0.53
N CYS A 214 12.60 14.98 0.43
CA CYS A 214 13.88 14.29 0.41
C CYS A 214 14.73 14.60 -0.83
N GLY A 215 14.07 14.87 -1.97
CA GLY A 215 14.72 15.24 -3.23
C GLY A 215 15.58 14.12 -3.80
N SER A 216 16.84 14.43 -4.17
CA SER A 216 17.73 13.51 -4.90
C SER A 216 18.10 12.22 -4.14
N LYS A 217 17.88 12.18 -2.82
CA LYS A 217 18.14 11.00 -1.98
C LYS A 217 16.92 10.09 -1.81
N MET A 218 15.82 10.38 -2.49
CA MET A 218 14.57 9.62 -2.38
C MET A 218 14.80 8.13 -2.67
N ARG A 219 15.52 7.81 -3.75
CA ARG A 219 15.88 6.42 -4.08
C ARG A 219 16.70 5.72 -2.98
N THR A 220 17.46 6.46 -2.17
CA THR A 220 18.19 5.89 -1.03
C THR A 220 17.24 5.60 0.11
N LEU A 221 16.32 6.53 0.42
CA LEU A 221 15.30 6.37 1.44
C LEU A 221 14.37 5.18 1.14
N ALA A 222 13.89 5.06 -0.09
CA ALA A 222 12.94 4.02 -0.51
C ALA A 222 13.53 2.60 -0.57
N ARG A 223 14.83 2.40 -0.35
CA ARG A 223 15.44 1.06 -0.35
C ARG A 223 15.02 0.23 0.87
N ASP A 224 14.82 0.90 2.00
CA ASP A 224 14.58 0.24 3.29
C ASP A 224 13.43 0.87 4.08
N THR A 225 12.81 1.93 3.56
CA THR A 225 11.72 2.67 4.21
C THR A 225 10.41 2.46 3.47
N VAL A 226 9.36 2.07 4.19
CA VAL A 226 8.02 1.84 3.60
C VAL A 226 6.93 2.09 4.64
N PHE A 227 5.78 2.57 4.16
CA PHE A 227 4.55 2.60 4.94
C PHE A 227 3.74 1.34 4.64
N VAL A 228 3.23 0.68 5.67
CA VAL A 228 2.30 -0.45 5.53
C VAL A 228 0.93 0.01 5.99
N SER A 229 0.02 0.20 5.04
CA SER A 229 -1.37 0.53 5.30
C SER A 229 -2.16 -0.76 5.53
N VAL A 230 -2.84 -0.86 6.67
CA VAL A 230 -3.51 -2.06 7.16
C VAL A 230 -5.00 -1.76 7.36
N TYR A 231 -5.84 -2.30 6.49
CA TYR A 231 -7.27 -2.02 6.45
C TYR A 231 -8.08 -3.09 7.18
N GLU A 232 -9.08 -2.65 7.95
CA GLU A 232 -9.93 -3.54 8.77
C GLU A 232 -10.87 -4.38 7.91
N ARG A 233 -11.37 -3.82 6.79
CA ARG A 233 -12.40 -4.43 5.95
C ARG A 233 -12.23 -4.05 4.48
N PHE A 234 -12.92 -4.74 3.56
CA PHE A 234 -13.06 -4.25 2.18
C PHE A 234 -14.17 -3.20 2.10
N GLY A 235 -14.01 -2.22 1.20
CA GLY A 235 -14.93 -1.10 1.04
C GLY A 235 -14.61 0.07 1.99
N SER A 236 -15.62 0.55 2.71
CA SER A 236 -15.45 1.72 3.61
C SER A 236 -14.53 1.41 4.78
N ASN A 237 -13.44 2.16 4.90
CA ASN A 237 -12.49 2.09 6.01
C ASN A 237 -12.36 3.49 6.64
N PRO A 238 -13.30 3.88 7.52
CA PRO A 238 -13.22 5.18 8.22
C PRO A 238 -12.03 5.26 9.17
N ARG A 239 -11.38 4.13 9.43
CA ARG A 239 -10.12 4.03 10.16
C ARG A 239 -9.24 2.99 9.52
N TRP A 240 -7.94 3.23 9.47
CA TRP A 240 -6.96 2.24 9.07
C TRP A 240 -5.67 2.43 9.85
N LYS A 241 -4.87 1.37 9.96
CA LYS A 241 -3.57 1.42 10.65
C LYS A 241 -2.46 1.71 9.65
N ASN A 242 -1.53 2.57 10.02
CA ASN A 242 -0.28 2.75 9.30
C ASN A 242 0.88 2.27 10.16
N ILE A 243 1.80 1.53 9.55
CA ILE A 243 3.04 1.07 10.17
C ILE A 243 4.19 1.65 9.35
N LEU A 244 5.08 2.43 9.97
CA LEU A 244 6.30 2.89 9.32
C LEU A 244 7.43 1.90 9.60
N LEU A 245 8.03 1.40 8.53
CA LEU A 245 9.21 0.54 8.59
C LEU A 245 10.42 1.29 8.05
N HIS A 246 11.56 1.08 8.68
CA HIS A 246 12.86 1.54 8.20
C HIS A 246 13.96 0.61 8.70
N ASP A 247 14.91 0.25 7.83
CA ASP A 247 16.11 -0.49 8.20
C ASP A 247 15.81 -1.76 9.04
N GLY A 248 14.81 -2.53 8.62
CA GLY A 248 14.42 -3.80 9.24
C GLY A 248 13.80 -3.66 10.63
N GLU A 249 13.24 -2.50 10.97
CA GLU A 249 12.62 -2.21 12.26
C GLU A 249 11.25 -1.52 12.08
N VAL A 250 10.34 -1.72 13.04
CA VAL A 250 9.10 -0.95 13.16
C VAL A 250 9.41 0.37 13.87
N GLU A 251 9.34 1.48 13.14
CA GLU A 251 9.68 2.81 13.69
C GLU A 251 8.48 3.49 14.37
N ALA A 252 7.28 3.27 13.85
CA ALA A 252 6.05 3.78 14.43
C ALA A 252 4.83 3.01 13.94
N VAL A 253 3.78 3.04 14.74
CA VAL A 253 2.44 2.58 14.38
C VAL A 253 1.46 3.67 14.74
N ASP A 254 0.48 3.91 13.87
CA ASP A 254 -0.66 4.77 14.16
C ASP A 254 -1.98 4.15 13.71
N LEU A 255 -3.07 4.75 14.18
CA LEU A 255 -4.42 4.57 13.65
C LEU A 255 -4.83 5.90 13.03
N LYS A 256 -5.08 5.92 11.73
CA LYS A 256 -5.71 7.02 11.01
C LYS A 256 -7.23 6.90 11.13
N ASN A 257 -7.90 8.04 11.21
CA ASN A 257 -9.36 8.20 11.25
C ASN A 257 -9.78 9.25 10.21
#